data_AF-A6Q7D5-F1
#
_entry.id   AF-A6Q7D5-F1
#
_cell.length_a   1.000
_cell.length_b   1.000
_cell.length_c   1.000
_cell.angle_alpha   90.00
_cell.angle_beta   90.00
_cell.angle_gamma   90.00
#
_symmetry.space_group_name_H-M   'P 1'
#
loop_
_entity.id
_entity.type
_entity.pdbx_description
1 polymer ?
#
loop_
_entity_poly.entity_id
_entity_poly.type
_entity_poly.pdbx_seq_one_letter_code
_entity_poly.pdbx_strand_id
1 'polypeptide(L)'
;MRILFLMFIAGSLSLASDVFVDSKTGLMWQDNSDAKYIQKDWNGAMLYCRQLRLAGHNDWRLPSIKELKHILSTEPRDGGMKKGFNYMGGSGYYWSSSENESNEEFAWMMNFKRGYEYSNYKSYERHIRCVRDIQ
;
A
#
# COMPACT_ATOMS: atom_id res chain seq x y z
N MET A 1 -7.17 -15.67 54.65
CA MET A 1 -7.87 -15.00 53.54
C MET A 1 -6.96 -15.05 52.32
N ARG A 2 -7.20 -15.97 51.37
CA ARG A 2 -6.37 -16.15 50.16
C ARG A 2 -6.83 -15.13 49.11
N ILE A 3 -5.98 -14.16 48.79
CA ILE A 3 -6.23 -13.21 47.69
C ILE A 3 -5.86 -13.92 46.39
N LEU A 4 -6.85 -14.26 45.57
CA LEU A 4 -6.64 -14.68 44.18
C LEU A 4 -6.07 -13.48 43.41
N PHE A 5 -4.85 -13.61 42.90
CA PHE A 5 -4.36 -12.73 41.84
C PHE A 5 -5.08 -13.12 40.54
N LEU A 6 -6.04 -12.30 40.12
CA LEU A 6 -6.56 -12.31 38.76
C LEU A 6 -5.40 -11.92 37.83
N MET A 7 -4.82 -12.89 37.13
CA MET A 7 -4.00 -12.62 35.96
C MET A 7 -4.92 -12.00 34.91
N PHE A 8 -4.87 -10.68 34.76
CA PHE A 8 -5.31 -10.04 33.52
C PHE A 8 -4.39 -10.53 32.42
N ILE A 9 -4.89 -11.43 31.59
CA ILE A 9 -4.27 -11.71 30.30
C ILE A 9 -4.45 -10.41 29.50
N ALA A 10 -3.41 -9.58 29.48
CA ALA A 10 -3.32 -8.50 28.52
C ALA A 10 -3.22 -9.16 27.14
N GLY A 11 -4.37 -9.42 26.51
CA GLY A 11 -4.41 -9.62 25.07
C GLY A 11 -3.77 -8.39 24.46
N SER A 12 -2.61 -8.55 23.84
CA SER A 12 -1.97 -7.46 23.13
C SER A 12 -2.94 -7.03 22.02
N LEU A 13 -3.57 -5.88 22.21
CA LEU A 13 -4.17 -5.17 21.10
C LEU A 13 -2.99 -4.77 20.21
N SER A 14 -2.70 -5.57 19.19
CA SER A 14 -1.85 -5.13 18.10
C SER A 14 -2.55 -3.93 17.49
N LEU A 15 -2.14 -2.72 17.87
CA LEU A 15 -2.45 -1.54 17.08
C LEU A 15 -1.92 -1.82 15.68
N ALA A 16 -2.80 -1.79 14.68
CA ALA A 16 -2.36 -1.89 13.30
C ALA A 16 -1.34 -0.76 13.06
N SER A 17 -0.13 -1.14 12.68
CA SER A 17 0.89 -0.18 12.30
C SER A 17 0.42 0.59 11.08
N ASP A 18 0.58 1.92 11.08
CA ASP A 18 0.29 2.77 9.92
C ASP A 18 1.21 2.47 8.71
N VAL A 19 2.20 1.60 8.88
CA VAL A 19 3.15 1.18 7.85
C VAL A 19 3.38 -0.32 7.87
N PHE A 20 3.71 -0.87 6.68
CA PHE A 20 4.18 -2.23 6.50
C PHE A 20 5.65 -2.22 6.02
N VAL A 21 6.53 -2.93 6.72
CA VAL A 21 7.95 -3.02 6.37
C VAL A 21 8.24 -4.34 5.66
N ASP A 22 8.67 -4.28 4.40
CA ASP A 22 9.15 -5.43 3.63
C ASP A 22 10.69 -5.50 3.74
N SER A 23 11.16 -6.22 4.76
CA SER A 23 12.59 -6.39 5.05
C SER A 23 13.37 -7.09 3.93
N LYS A 24 12.70 -7.79 3.00
CA LYS A 24 13.37 -8.45 1.88
C LYS A 24 13.76 -7.47 0.77
N THR A 25 12.99 -6.38 0.63
CA THR A 25 13.22 -5.36 -0.40
C THR A 25 13.81 -4.08 0.16
N GLY A 26 13.87 -3.94 1.49
CA GLY A 26 14.26 -2.68 2.13
C GLY A 26 13.22 -1.58 1.90
N LEU A 27 11.95 -1.95 1.69
CA LEU A 27 10.88 -0.99 1.43
C LEU A 27 9.94 -0.88 2.64
N MET A 28 9.51 0.35 2.93
CA MET A 28 8.43 0.63 3.85
C MET A 28 7.24 1.18 3.07
N TRP A 29 6.06 0.64 3.35
CA TRP A 29 4.82 0.93 2.67
C TRP A 29 3.87 1.65 3.61
N GLN A 30 3.19 2.67 3.10
CA GLN A 30 2.02 3.24 3.77
C GLN A 30 1.00 2.13 3.95
N ASP A 31 0.48 1.92 5.16
CA ASP A 31 -0.62 1.00 5.48
C ASP A 31 -1.52 1.56 6.59
N ASN A 32 -1.90 2.83 6.44
CA ASN A 32 -2.87 3.49 7.30
C ASN A 32 -4.25 3.56 6.61
N SER A 33 -5.25 4.11 7.31
CA SER A 33 -6.62 4.20 6.78
C SER A 33 -6.75 4.95 5.45
N ASP A 34 -5.88 5.93 5.18
CA ASP A 34 -5.88 6.65 3.90
C ASP A 34 -5.62 5.71 2.73
N ALA A 35 -4.70 4.73 2.86
CA ALA A 35 -4.37 3.78 1.81
C ALA A 35 -5.56 2.89 1.35
N LYS A 36 -6.64 2.87 2.13
CA LYS A 36 -7.89 2.18 1.81
C LYS A 36 -8.86 3.02 0.99
N TYR A 37 -8.85 4.35 1.15
CA TYR A 37 -9.89 5.22 0.63
C TYR A 37 -9.38 6.25 -0.38
N ILE A 38 -8.11 6.66 -0.27
CA ILE A 38 -7.56 7.71 -1.12
C ILE A 38 -7.50 7.22 -2.56
N GLN A 39 -8.15 7.97 -3.44
CA GLN A 39 -8.09 7.78 -4.88
C GLN A 39 -7.86 9.13 -5.53
N LYS A 40 -6.95 9.17 -6.50
CA LYS A 40 -6.66 10.35 -7.32
C LYS A 40 -6.29 9.93 -8.73
N ASP A 41 -6.32 10.88 -9.64
CA ASP A 41 -5.64 10.78 -10.92
C ASP A 41 -4.12 10.56 -10.73
N TRP A 42 -3.42 10.24 -11.81
CA TRP A 42 -2.01 9.82 -11.72
C TRP A 42 -1.10 10.95 -11.21
N ASN A 43 -1.32 12.19 -11.66
CA ASN A 43 -0.57 13.35 -11.18
C ASN A 43 -0.86 13.64 -9.71
N GLY A 44 -2.12 13.58 -9.30
CA GLY A 44 -2.53 13.71 -7.91
C GLY A 44 -1.96 12.61 -7.02
N ALA A 45 -1.81 11.39 -7.54
CA ALA A 45 -1.19 10.27 -6.81
C ALA A 45 0.30 10.52 -6.56
N MET A 46 1.04 11.00 -7.57
CA MET A 46 2.44 11.39 -7.40
C MET A 46 2.59 12.51 -6.36
N LEU A 47 1.75 13.55 -6.45
CA LEU A 47 1.78 14.68 -5.53
C LEU A 47 1.44 14.26 -4.10
N TYR A 48 0.40 13.42 -3.94
CA TYR A 48 0.00 12.88 -2.65
C TYR A 48 1.18 12.17 -1.95
N CYS A 49 1.86 11.27 -2.65
CA CYS A 49 2.99 10.57 -2.03
C CYS A 49 4.15 11.49 -1.67
N ARG A 50 4.53 12.44 -2.53
CA ARG A 50 5.60 13.41 -2.24
C ARG A 50 5.28 14.30 -1.02
N GLN A 51 4.00 14.57 -0.77
CA GLN A 51 3.55 15.41 0.34
C GLN A 51 3.24 14.60 1.61
N LEU A 52 3.17 13.27 1.53
CA LEU A 52 2.84 12.42 2.66
C LEU A 52 3.87 12.62 3.80
N ARG A 53 3.35 12.75 5.02
CA ARG A 53 4.10 12.75 6.27
C ARG A 53 3.53 11.65 7.14
N LEU A 54 4.26 10.57 7.31
CA LEU A 54 3.77 9.36 7.98
C LEU A 54 4.90 8.63 8.68
N ALA A 55 4.65 8.13 9.90
CA ALA A 55 5.62 7.42 10.72
C ALA A 55 6.96 8.17 10.92
N GLY A 56 6.92 9.50 10.96
CA GLY A 56 8.12 10.35 11.10
C GLY A 56 8.91 10.56 9.79
N HIS A 57 8.39 10.12 8.65
CA HIS A 57 9.06 10.16 7.35
C HIS A 57 8.35 11.07 6.34
N ASN A 58 9.12 11.65 5.42
CA ASN A 58 8.68 12.63 4.42
C ASN A 58 9.20 12.37 3.00
N ASP A 59 9.87 11.24 2.80
CA ASP A 59 10.54 10.77 1.58
C ASP A 59 9.69 9.73 0.83
N TRP A 60 8.38 9.79 1.01
CA TRP A 60 7.42 8.90 0.37
C TRP A 60 7.29 9.18 -1.13
N ARG A 61 7.18 8.12 -1.93
CA ARG A 61 6.99 8.17 -3.38
C ARG A 61 5.91 7.21 -3.83
N LEU A 62 5.38 7.45 -5.03
CA LEU A 62 4.50 6.49 -5.69
C LEU A 62 5.35 5.28 -6.15
N PRO A 63 4.96 4.04 -5.84
CA PRO A 63 5.73 2.85 -6.17
C PRO A 63 5.77 2.61 -7.67
N SER A 64 6.84 2.01 -8.15
CA SER A 64 6.91 1.47 -9.52
C SER A 64 6.01 0.25 -9.67
N ILE A 65 5.67 -0.12 -10.91
CA ILE A 65 4.85 -1.31 -11.17
C ILE A 65 5.55 -2.60 -10.69
N LYS A 66 6.89 -2.63 -10.73
CA LYS A 66 7.70 -3.76 -10.24
C LYS A 66 7.59 -3.93 -8.72
N GLU A 67 7.60 -2.84 -7.97
CA GLU A 67 7.41 -2.88 -6.51
C GLU A 67 5.99 -3.33 -6.15
N LEU A 68 4.97 -2.85 -6.87
CA LEU A 68 3.59 -3.31 -6.67
C LEU A 68 3.43 -4.81 -6.95
N LYS A 69 4.07 -5.34 -7.99
CA LYS A 69 4.13 -6.79 -8.23
C LYS A 69 4.77 -7.54 -7.07
N HIS A 70 5.80 -6.97 -6.46
CA HIS A 70 6.49 -7.62 -5.36
C HIS A 70 5.60 -7.81 -4.14
N ILE A 71 4.55 -6.99 -3.94
CA ILE A 71 3.63 -7.11 -2.80
C ILE A 71 2.33 -7.84 -3.14
N LEU A 72 2.22 -8.45 -4.32
CA LEU A 72 1.10 -9.34 -4.64
C LEU A 72 1.14 -10.60 -3.75
N SER A 73 -0.01 -11.05 -3.26
CA SER A 73 -0.10 -12.31 -2.52
C SER A 73 0.18 -13.50 -3.44
N THR A 74 0.91 -14.49 -2.91
CA THR A 74 1.11 -15.78 -3.58
C THR A 74 -0.04 -16.75 -3.33
N GLU A 75 -0.96 -16.43 -2.41
CA GLU A 75 -2.06 -17.31 -2.01
C GLU A 75 -3.40 -16.83 -2.61
N PRO A 76 -4.07 -17.63 -3.46
CA PRO A 76 -5.31 -17.24 -4.14
C PRO A 76 -6.46 -16.89 -3.19
N ARG A 77 -6.47 -17.43 -1.97
CA ARG A 77 -7.52 -17.18 -0.97
C ARG A 77 -7.35 -15.86 -0.21
N ASP A 78 -6.15 -15.29 -0.22
CA ASP A 78 -5.86 -14.02 0.46
C ASP A 78 -6.23 -12.80 -0.42
N GLY A 79 -6.57 -13.04 -1.69
CA GLY A 79 -7.37 -12.12 -2.51
C GLY A 79 -6.80 -10.70 -2.69
N GLY A 80 -5.48 -10.53 -2.58
CA GLY A 80 -4.91 -9.19 -2.58
C GLY A 80 -3.41 -9.11 -2.40
N MET A 81 -2.99 -8.24 -1.48
CA MET A 81 -1.59 -7.99 -1.16
C MET A 81 -1.05 -9.05 -0.19
N LYS A 82 0.28 -9.14 -0.05
CA LYS A 82 0.95 -9.99 0.96
C LYS A 82 0.32 -9.83 2.35
N LYS A 83 0.39 -10.89 3.16
CA LYS A 83 -0.02 -10.85 4.57
C LYS A 83 0.73 -9.73 5.32
N GLY A 84 -0.02 -8.98 6.12
CA GLY A 84 0.49 -7.86 6.91
C GLY A 84 -0.02 -6.49 6.46
N PHE A 85 -0.51 -6.38 5.22
CA PHE A 85 -1.28 -5.23 4.77
C PHE A 85 -2.72 -5.29 5.31
N ASN A 86 -3.15 -4.24 5.99
CA ASN A 86 -4.43 -4.15 6.68
C ASN A 86 -5.44 -3.24 5.96
N TYR A 87 -4.96 -2.26 5.20
CA TYR A 87 -5.81 -1.21 4.62
C TYR A 87 -5.92 -1.28 3.10
N MET A 88 -6.64 -2.30 2.60
CA MET A 88 -6.81 -2.54 1.17
C MET A 88 -8.05 -1.84 0.59
N GLY A 89 -7.86 -1.20 -0.56
CA GLY A 89 -8.82 -0.40 -1.28
C GLY A 89 -9.81 -1.23 -2.07
N GLY A 90 -11.07 -0.79 -2.07
CA GLY A 90 -12.20 -1.60 -2.54
C GLY A 90 -12.18 -1.97 -4.02
N SER A 91 -11.57 -1.17 -4.90
CA SER A 91 -11.52 -1.50 -6.35
C SER A 91 -10.41 -2.48 -6.71
N GLY A 92 -9.37 -2.58 -5.86
CA GLY A 92 -8.18 -3.40 -6.11
C GLY A 92 -7.17 -2.76 -7.07
N TYR A 93 -7.49 -1.67 -7.76
CA TYR A 93 -6.59 -1.00 -8.69
C TYR A 93 -5.77 0.10 -8.01
N TYR A 94 -4.45 0.03 -8.16
CA TYR A 94 -3.49 0.94 -7.55
C TYR A 94 -2.56 1.56 -8.60
N TRP A 95 -2.41 2.88 -8.56
CA TRP A 95 -1.46 3.57 -9.44
C TRP A 95 -0.02 3.17 -9.13
N SER A 96 0.79 3.06 -10.19
CA SER A 96 2.24 3.05 -10.11
C SER A 96 2.82 4.32 -10.72
N SER A 97 4.08 4.63 -10.42
CA SER A 97 4.86 5.69 -11.08
C SER A 97 5.38 5.31 -12.47
N SER A 98 5.14 4.07 -12.92
CA SER A 98 5.60 3.60 -14.22
C SER A 98 4.69 4.09 -15.34
N GLU A 99 5.24 4.87 -16.25
CA GLU A 99 4.54 5.38 -17.43
C GLU A 99 4.40 4.30 -18.52
N ASN A 100 3.42 4.46 -19.41
CA ASN A 100 3.29 3.60 -20.58
C ASN A 100 4.18 4.14 -21.71
N GLU A 101 5.17 3.35 -22.12
CA GLU A 101 6.16 3.74 -23.13
C GLU A 101 5.56 3.98 -24.52
N SER A 102 4.39 3.38 -24.82
CA SER A 102 3.71 3.50 -26.11
C SER A 102 2.67 4.63 -26.15
N ASN A 103 2.26 5.15 -25.00
CA ASN A 103 1.28 6.24 -24.92
C ASN A 103 1.45 7.04 -23.62
N GLU A 104 1.89 8.29 -23.75
CA GLU A 104 2.16 9.20 -22.63
C GLU A 104 0.90 9.60 -21.84
N GLU A 105 -0.30 9.45 -22.41
CA GLU A 105 -1.56 9.66 -21.69
C GLU A 105 -1.85 8.53 -20.69
N PHE A 106 -1.12 7.41 -20.76
CA PHE A 106 -1.35 6.21 -19.97
C PHE A 106 -0.25 5.99 -18.93
N ALA A 107 -0.63 5.39 -17.81
CA ALA A 107 0.31 4.87 -16.81
C ALA A 107 -0.07 3.46 -16.39
N TRP A 108 0.88 2.71 -15.82
CA TRP A 108 0.65 1.36 -15.32
C TRP A 108 0.03 1.38 -13.91
N MET A 109 -0.85 0.42 -13.67
CA MET A 109 -1.51 0.15 -12.40
C MET A 109 -1.57 -1.35 -12.12
N MET A 110 -1.55 -1.72 -10.85
CA MET A 110 -1.73 -3.11 -10.42
C MET A 110 -3.16 -3.34 -9.96
N ASN A 111 -3.79 -4.42 -10.40
CA ASN A 111 -5.03 -4.91 -9.81
C ASN A 111 -4.75 -6.07 -8.85
N PHE A 112 -4.74 -5.80 -7.55
CA PHE A 112 -4.46 -6.83 -6.53
C PHE A 112 -5.56 -7.87 -6.40
N LYS A 113 -6.81 -7.55 -6.76
CA LYS A 113 -7.92 -8.53 -6.74
C LYS A 113 -7.82 -9.55 -7.88
N ARG A 114 -7.15 -9.18 -8.98
CA ARG A 114 -6.99 -10.05 -10.16
C ARG A 114 -5.57 -10.57 -10.34
N GLY A 115 -4.58 -9.96 -9.69
CA GLY A 115 -3.17 -10.32 -9.84
C GLY A 115 -2.54 -9.90 -11.17
N TYR A 116 -3.15 -8.96 -11.90
CA TYR A 116 -2.67 -8.49 -13.19
C TYR A 116 -2.41 -6.99 -13.20
N GLU A 117 -1.42 -6.60 -13.99
CA GLU A 117 -1.16 -5.22 -14.34
C GLU A 117 -2.01 -4.78 -15.53
N TYR A 118 -2.34 -3.50 -15.54
CA TYR A 118 -3.07 -2.84 -16.61
C TYR A 118 -2.46 -1.46 -16.82
N SER A 119 -2.65 -0.88 -18.00
CA SER A 119 -2.45 0.56 -18.18
C SER A 119 -3.78 1.25 -18.47
N ASN A 120 -3.90 2.52 -18.09
CA ASN A 120 -5.10 3.32 -18.33
C ASN A 120 -4.76 4.81 -18.38
N TYR A 121 -5.68 5.64 -18.88
CA TYR A 121 -5.51 7.09 -18.93
C TYR A 121 -5.18 7.64 -17.54
N LYS A 122 -4.18 8.51 -17.48
CA LYS A 122 -3.68 9.18 -16.28
C LYS A 122 -4.76 10.03 -15.58
N SER A 123 -5.86 10.37 -16.27
CA SER A 123 -7.00 11.11 -15.74
C SER A 123 -7.94 10.27 -14.85
N TYR A 124 -7.85 8.94 -14.87
CA TYR A 124 -8.69 8.10 -14.02
C TYR A 124 -8.23 8.06 -12.58
N GLU A 125 -9.20 8.04 -11.65
CA GLU A 125 -8.89 7.86 -10.23
C GLU A 125 -8.59 6.40 -9.88
N ARG A 126 -7.49 6.15 -9.18
CA ARG A 126 -7.11 4.83 -8.64
C ARG A 126 -6.59 4.95 -7.21
N HIS A 127 -6.57 3.83 -6.49
CA HIS A 127 -6.04 3.80 -5.13
C HIS A 127 -4.56 4.14 -5.12
N ILE A 128 -4.11 4.73 -4.02
CA ILE A 128 -2.72 5.12 -3.82
C ILE A 128 -2.20 4.38 -2.60
N ARG A 129 -1.00 3.84 -2.72
CA ARG A 129 -0.22 3.33 -1.59
C ARG A 129 1.22 3.75 -1.80
N CYS A 130 1.69 4.66 -0.96
CA CYS A 130 3.04 5.18 -1.08
C CYS A 130 4.06 4.20 -0.52
N VAL A 131 5.29 4.30 -1.04
CA VAL A 131 6.44 3.52 -0.61
C VAL A 131 7.62 4.45 -0.35
N ARG A 132 8.55 4.04 0.51
CA ARG A 132 9.86 4.65 0.67
C ARG A 132 10.93 3.56 0.85
N ASP A 133 12.17 3.93 0.62
CA ASP A 133 13.34 3.08 0.83
C ASP A 133 13.80 3.18 2.30
N ILE A 134 14.15 2.08 2.93
CA ILE A 134 14.74 2.02 4.28
C ILE A 134 16.26 1.99 4.07
N GLN A 135 16.94 3.05 4.53
CA GLN A 135 18.40 3.12 4.51
C GLN A 135 19.01 2.12 5.49
#